data_AF-A0A948ETN3-F1
#
_entry.id   AF-A0A948ETN3-F1
#
_cell.length_a   1.000
_cell.length_b   1.000
_cell.length_c   1.000
_cell.angle_alpha   90.00
_cell.angle_beta   90.00
_cell.angle_gamma   90.00
#
_symmetry.space_group_name_H-M   'P 1'
#
loop_
_entity.id
_entity.type
_entity.pdbx_description
1 polymer ?
#
loop_
_entity_poly.entity_id
_entity_poly.type
_entity_poly.pdbx_seq_one_letter_code
_entity_poly.pdbx_strand_id
1 'polypeptide(L)'
;GSVSLVTLFLLTLVAFSGGAYGYAVLAVGVLGGVAGFLYFNMRYWSHCRARVFLGDNGSMLLGFLFAWLLIALSQEPGRVIRPVTALWLFAVPLMDTLGVMLRRLWLGKSPFRPDRHHLHHLFIRAGFRVQDIVYAIALVHLTLGLIGIAGLRMGVPGIWMLTAYLVVFAGYFYLIVRPWRFVPVLRRAHTFLGLTSPDTRGVFLGNCELSSAPDLIAGIASEMKSRDDYQLHVYQAEREGRQDRYVYAVLEVLNEDTETSVEEIKGLVEKLKRRFKGKAGIRVRQFLIRNSENDRRVGSKHITQDFRSIDRRSKHHKKLIHSAHGISQPMAVMA
;
A
#
# COMPACT_ATOMS: atom_id res chain seq x y z
N GLY A 1 -7.49 4.33 -13.86
CA GLY A 1 -7.13 5.72 -13.54
C GLY A 1 -5.66 5.97 -13.84
N SER A 2 -4.78 5.86 -12.85
CA SER A 2 -3.37 6.28 -13.01
C SER A 2 -2.60 5.49 -14.06
N VAL A 3 -2.82 4.17 -14.16
CA VAL A 3 -2.24 3.33 -15.21
C VAL A 3 -2.72 3.78 -16.60
N SER A 4 -4.02 4.03 -16.74
CA SER A 4 -4.64 4.56 -17.96
C SER A 4 -4.03 5.91 -18.38
N LEU A 5 -3.80 6.81 -17.41
CA LEU A 5 -3.15 8.11 -17.64
C LEU A 5 -1.75 7.92 -18.22
N VAL A 6 -0.95 7.02 -17.62
CA VAL A 6 0.40 6.70 -18.09
C VAL A 6 0.37 6.07 -19.49
N THR A 7 -0.55 5.12 -19.76
CA THR A 7 -0.70 4.54 -21.09
C THR A 7 -1.01 5.61 -22.13
N LEU A 8 -1.96 6.52 -21.85
CA LEU A 8 -2.32 7.60 -22.77
C LEU A 8 -1.14 8.55 -23.01
N PHE A 9 -0.39 8.89 -21.96
CA PHE A 9 0.79 9.73 -22.08
C PHE A 9 1.83 9.09 -23.00
N LEU A 10 2.12 7.80 -22.81
CA LEU A 10 3.05 7.05 -23.64
C LEU A 10 2.56 6.95 -25.09
N LEU A 11 1.27 6.70 -25.31
CA LEU A 11 0.65 6.68 -26.65
C LEU A 11 0.76 8.03 -27.34
N THR A 12 0.48 9.14 -26.63
CA THR A 12 0.65 10.50 -27.14
C THR A 12 2.08 10.75 -27.57
N LEU A 13 3.06 10.44 -26.71
CA LEU A 13 4.48 10.63 -27.02
C LEU A 13 4.88 9.91 -28.31
N VAL A 14 4.47 8.66 -28.43
CA VAL A 14 4.84 7.84 -29.57
C VAL A 14 4.12 8.29 -30.84
N ALA A 15 2.81 8.49 -30.79
CA ALA A 15 2.00 8.95 -31.92
C ALA A 15 2.47 10.30 -32.46
N PHE A 16 2.70 11.28 -31.56
CA PHE A 16 3.22 12.59 -31.94
C PHE A 16 4.58 12.46 -32.63
N SER A 17 5.46 11.65 -32.05
CA SER A 17 6.82 11.53 -32.54
C SER A 17 7.00 10.68 -33.80
N GLY A 18 5.99 9.88 -34.15
CA GLY A 18 5.90 9.17 -35.41
C GLY A 18 5.08 9.86 -36.49
N GLY A 19 4.64 11.11 -36.26
CA GLY A 19 3.87 11.89 -37.23
C GLY A 19 2.38 11.53 -37.30
N ALA A 20 1.87 10.66 -36.44
CA ALA A 20 0.47 10.30 -36.37
C ALA A 20 -0.32 11.27 -35.48
N TYR A 21 -0.37 12.54 -35.91
CA TYR A 21 -0.93 13.64 -35.12
C TYR A 21 -2.42 13.46 -34.79
N GLY A 22 -3.21 12.85 -35.68
CA GLY A 22 -4.63 12.57 -35.42
C GLY A 22 -4.83 11.68 -34.18
N TYR A 23 -4.06 10.59 -34.07
CA TYR A 23 -4.09 9.71 -32.90
C TYR A 23 -3.53 10.39 -31.66
N ALA A 24 -2.51 11.25 -31.81
CA ALA A 24 -1.95 12.01 -30.69
C ALA A 24 -2.96 12.99 -30.08
N VAL A 25 -3.70 13.74 -30.91
CA VAL A 25 -4.75 14.68 -30.46
C VAL A 25 -5.86 13.95 -29.73
N LEU A 26 -6.33 12.83 -30.27
CA LEU A 26 -7.33 11.99 -29.59
C LEU A 26 -6.81 11.50 -28.23
N ALA A 27 -5.59 10.95 -28.19
CA ALA A 27 -4.99 10.44 -26.95
C ALA A 27 -4.84 11.55 -25.90
N VAL A 28 -4.45 12.77 -26.29
CA VAL A 28 -4.38 13.94 -25.39
C VAL A 28 -5.75 14.35 -24.87
N GLY A 29 -6.77 14.36 -25.72
CA GLY A 29 -8.15 14.67 -25.30
C GLY A 29 -8.65 13.69 -24.23
N VAL A 30 -8.44 12.38 -24.45
CA VAL A 30 -8.79 11.35 -23.48
C VAL A 30 -7.91 11.47 -22.21
N LEU A 31 -6.62 11.79 -22.36
CA LEU A 31 -5.71 12.02 -21.24
C LEU A 31 -6.19 13.15 -20.33
N GLY A 32 -6.65 14.27 -20.91
CA GLY A 32 -7.25 15.38 -20.17
C GLY A 32 -8.49 14.96 -19.39
N GLY A 33 -9.39 14.19 -20.01
CA GLY A 33 -10.57 13.64 -19.34
C GLY A 33 -10.21 12.68 -18.19
N VAL A 34 -9.25 11.79 -18.40
CA VAL A 34 -8.75 10.88 -17.36
C VAL A 34 -8.06 11.65 -16.24
N ALA A 35 -7.29 12.70 -16.54
CA ALA A 35 -6.67 13.56 -15.53
C ALA A 35 -7.71 14.28 -14.68
N GLY A 36 -8.76 14.85 -15.30
CA GLY A 36 -9.90 15.45 -14.60
C GLY A 36 -10.63 14.44 -13.72
N PHE A 37 -10.88 13.22 -14.21
CA PHE A 37 -11.40 12.13 -13.40
C PHE A 37 -10.47 11.78 -12.22
N LEU A 38 -9.15 11.71 -12.47
CA LEU A 38 -8.16 11.35 -11.46
C LEU A 38 -8.14 12.35 -10.31
N TYR A 39 -8.32 13.64 -10.59
CA TYR A 39 -8.43 14.68 -9.57
C TYR A 39 -9.54 14.39 -8.55
N PHE A 40 -10.69 13.86 -8.98
CA PHE A 40 -11.81 13.50 -8.09
C PHE A 40 -11.74 12.06 -7.55
N ASN A 41 -10.94 11.20 -8.18
CA ASN A 41 -10.78 9.79 -7.80
C ASN A 41 -9.61 9.56 -6.83
N MET A 42 -8.53 10.33 -6.95
CA MET A 42 -7.34 10.18 -6.11
C MET A 42 -7.61 10.61 -4.68
N ARG A 43 -6.97 9.88 -3.78
CA ARG A 43 -6.94 10.21 -2.36
C ARG A 43 -5.72 11.08 -2.12
N TYR A 44 -5.93 12.35 -1.81
CA TYR A 44 -4.89 13.31 -1.44
C TYR A 44 -4.91 13.56 0.06
N TRP A 45 -3.91 14.24 0.62
CA TRP A 45 -3.89 14.63 2.04
C TRP A 45 -5.23 15.26 2.47
N SER A 46 -5.79 16.16 1.65
CA SER A 46 -7.05 16.84 1.94
C SER A 46 -8.32 16.01 1.67
N HIS A 47 -8.22 14.85 1.00
CA HIS A 47 -9.35 14.08 0.52
C HIS A 47 -9.10 12.57 0.67
N CYS A 48 -9.56 12.01 1.80
CA CYS A 48 -9.29 10.61 2.15
C CYS A 48 -10.22 9.59 1.45
N ARG A 49 -11.20 10.03 0.66
CA ARG A 49 -12.14 9.17 -0.07
C ARG A 49 -12.27 9.59 -1.54
N ALA A 50 -12.39 8.60 -2.42
CA ALA A 50 -12.69 8.82 -3.83
C ALA A 50 -14.12 9.33 -3.98
N ARG A 51 -14.31 10.50 -4.60
CA ARG A 51 -15.63 11.11 -4.80
C ARG A 51 -16.37 10.52 -5.99
N VAL A 52 -15.60 10.08 -6.99
CA VAL A 52 -16.13 9.54 -8.24
C VAL A 52 -15.42 8.22 -8.54
N PHE A 53 -16.20 7.24 -8.96
CA PHE A 53 -15.70 5.97 -9.49
C PHE A 53 -15.83 5.97 -11.01
N LEU A 54 -14.88 5.34 -11.69
CA LEU A 54 -14.89 5.26 -13.16
C LEU A 54 -16.11 4.47 -13.68
N GLY A 55 -16.57 3.50 -12.89
CA GLY A 55 -17.60 2.55 -13.27
C GLY A 55 -17.15 1.60 -14.38
N ASP A 56 -18.02 0.64 -14.70
CA ASP A 56 -17.75 -0.34 -15.74
C ASP A 56 -17.71 0.32 -17.11
N ASN A 57 -18.65 1.22 -17.40
CA ASN A 57 -18.71 1.97 -18.66
C ASN A 57 -17.39 2.70 -18.98
N GLY A 58 -16.84 3.44 -18.02
CA GLY A 58 -15.57 4.16 -18.24
C GLY A 58 -14.39 3.21 -18.42
N SER A 59 -14.36 2.10 -17.68
CA SER A 59 -13.29 1.11 -17.80
C SER A 59 -13.32 0.36 -19.13
N MET A 60 -14.51 -0.01 -19.62
CA MET A 60 -14.72 -0.69 -20.90
C MET A 60 -14.40 0.24 -22.08
N LEU A 61 -14.84 1.50 -22.03
CA LEU A 61 -14.50 2.50 -23.03
C LEU A 61 -12.99 2.70 -23.14
N LEU A 62 -12.29 2.88 -22.01
CA LEU A 62 -10.83 3.02 -22.02
C LEU A 62 -10.14 1.76 -22.54
N GLY A 63 -10.60 0.57 -22.14
CA GLY A 63 -10.08 -0.70 -22.66
C GLY A 63 -10.21 -0.83 -24.18
N PHE A 64 -11.39 -0.48 -24.72
CA PHE A 64 -11.63 -0.44 -26.17
C PHE A 64 -10.70 0.56 -26.86
N LEU A 65 -10.60 1.79 -26.34
CA LEU A 65 -9.74 2.82 -26.92
C LEU A 65 -8.26 2.41 -26.91
N PHE A 66 -7.78 1.75 -25.85
CA PHE A 66 -6.41 1.24 -25.82
C PHE A 66 -6.16 0.15 -26.85
N ALA A 67 -7.06 -0.83 -26.95
CA ALA A 67 -6.94 -1.87 -27.96
C ALA A 67 -6.92 -1.28 -29.37
N TRP A 68 -7.86 -0.38 -29.66
CA TRP A 68 -7.97 0.27 -30.96
C TRP A 68 -6.74 1.12 -31.29
N LEU A 69 -6.30 2.02 -30.40
CA LEU A 69 -5.12 2.88 -30.61
C LEU A 69 -3.84 2.05 -30.80
N LEU A 70 -3.64 0.99 -30.02
CA LEU A 70 -2.48 0.13 -30.15
C LEU A 70 -2.48 -0.64 -31.48
N ILE A 71 -3.63 -1.10 -31.95
CA ILE A 71 -3.79 -1.74 -33.26
C ILE A 71 -3.52 -0.73 -34.37
N ALA A 72 -4.18 0.43 -34.35
CA ALA A 72 -4.05 1.47 -35.37
C ALA A 72 -2.59 1.92 -35.52
N LEU A 73 -1.92 2.24 -34.42
CA LEU A 73 -0.52 2.70 -34.44
C LEU A 73 0.47 1.62 -34.89
N SER A 74 0.12 0.33 -34.78
CA SER A 74 1.04 -0.79 -35.08
C SER A 74 0.81 -1.49 -36.41
N GLN A 75 -0.41 -1.47 -36.94
CA GLN A 75 -0.82 -2.28 -38.10
C GLN A 75 -1.22 -1.46 -39.33
N GLU A 76 -1.57 -0.18 -39.19
CA GLU A 76 -1.98 0.63 -40.34
C GLU A 76 -0.81 0.98 -41.29
N PRO A 77 -1.10 1.28 -42.58
CA PRO A 77 -0.13 1.85 -43.49
C PRO A 77 0.48 3.13 -42.89
N GLY A 78 1.81 3.17 -42.73
CA GLY A 78 2.49 4.23 -41.99
C GLY A 78 2.61 3.96 -40.48
N ARG A 79 2.58 2.68 -40.05
CA ARG A 79 2.75 2.26 -38.66
C ARG A 79 3.87 3.05 -37.95
N VAL A 80 3.53 3.54 -36.77
CA VAL A 80 4.44 4.31 -35.92
C VAL A 80 5.18 3.39 -34.95
N ILE A 81 4.54 2.29 -34.54
CA ILE A 81 5.12 1.34 -33.59
C ILE A 81 5.20 -0.06 -34.19
N ARG A 82 6.15 -0.84 -33.68
CA ARG A 82 6.17 -2.29 -33.90
C ARG A 82 5.12 -2.94 -32.98
N PRO A 83 4.49 -4.05 -33.38
CA PRO A 83 3.53 -4.77 -32.52
C PRO A 83 4.12 -5.14 -31.15
N VAL A 84 5.41 -5.47 -31.07
CA VAL A 84 6.09 -5.76 -29.80
C VAL A 84 6.14 -4.51 -28.90
N THR A 85 6.31 -3.31 -29.44
CA THR A 85 6.30 -2.07 -28.65
C THR A 85 4.95 -1.84 -27.97
N ALA A 86 3.84 -2.23 -28.62
CA ALA A 86 2.50 -2.15 -28.03
C ALA A 86 2.40 -2.92 -26.70
N LEU A 87 3.08 -4.08 -26.59
CA LEU A 87 3.14 -4.88 -25.35
C LEU A 87 3.80 -4.10 -24.20
N TRP A 88 4.82 -3.28 -24.49
CA TRP A 88 5.51 -2.46 -23.50
C TRP A 88 4.68 -1.25 -23.09
N LEU A 89 4.02 -0.59 -24.04
CA LEU A 89 3.15 0.57 -23.77
C LEU A 89 1.94 0.20 -22.91
N PHE A 90 1.48 -1.06 -22.97
CA PHE A 90 0.36 -1.59 -22.18
C PHE A 90 0.78 -2.69 -21.19
N ALA A 91 2.06 -2.68 -20.78
CA ALA A 91 2.67 -3.80 -20.06
C ALA A 91 1.95 -4.20 -18.78
N VAL A 92 1.72 -3.26 -17.86
CA VAL A 92 1.17 -3.59 -16.54
C VAL A 92 -0.25 -4.15 -16.61
N PRO A 93 -1.23 -3.51 -17.29
CA PRO A 93 -2.57 -4.09 -17.46
C PRO A 93 -2.54 -5.48 -18.11
N LEU A 94 -1.70 -5.65 -19.14
CA LEU A 94 -1.60 -6.91 -19.87
C LEU A 94 -0.98 -8.01 -19.00
N MET A 95 0.11 -7.71 -18.30
CA MET A 95 0.77 -8.65 -17.40
C MET A 95 -0.15 -9.04 -16.23
N ASP A 96 -0.91 -8.10 -15.66
CA ASP A 96 -1.78 -8.38 -14.51
C ASP A 96 -2.99 -9.23 -14.86
N THR A 97 -3.62 -8.96 -16.00
CA THR A 97 -4.70 -9.79 -16.52
C THR A 97 -4.22 -11.19 -16.90
N LEU A 98 -3.17 -11.29 -17.73
CA LEU A 98 -2.62 -12.58 -18.16
C LEU A 98 -2.04 -13.38 -16.99
N GLY A 99 -1.32 -12.74 -16.08
CA GLY A 99 -0.70 -13.41 -14.93
C GLY A 99 -1.73 -14.05 -14.00
N VAL A 100 -2.83 -13.36 -13.73
CA VAL A 100 -3.93 -13.92 -12.93
C VAL A 100 -4.63 -15.06 -13.69
N MET A 101 -4.88 -14.92 -14.99
CA MET A 101 -5.46 -15.99 -15.81
C MET A 101 -4.58 -17.25 -15.83
N LEU A 102 -3.27 -17.11 -16.11
CA LEU A 102 -2.32 -18.22 -16.11
C LEU A 102 -2.19 -18.88 -14.73
N ARG A 103 -2.18 -18.09 -13.66
CA ARG A 103 -2.14 -18.63 -12.30
C ARG A 103 -3.39 -19.47 -12.00
N ARG A 104 -4.56 -19.08 -12.48
CA ARG A 104 -5.81 -19.85 -12.30
C ARG A 104 -5.73 -21.19 -13.03
N LEU A 105 -5.26 -21.17 -14.28
CA LEU A 105 -5.04 -22.39 -15.06
C LEU A 105 -4.06 -23.33 -14.32
N TRP A 106 -2.97 -22.80 -13.78
CA TRP A 106 -2.01 -23.60 -13.01
C TRP A 106 -2.58 -24.19 -11.71
N LEU A 107 -3.59 -23.55 -11.12
CA LEU A 107 -4.30 -24.03 -9.94
C LEU A 107 -5.55 -24.86 -10.27
N GLY A 108 -5.78 -25.22 -11.54
CA GLY A 108 -6.95 -25.97 -11.99
C GLY A 108 -8.29 -25.20 -11.87
N LYS A 109 -8.24 -23.87 -11.77
CA LYS A 109 -9.42 -23.00 -11.66
C LYS A 109 -9.76 -22.36 -13.01
N SER A 110 -11.05 -22.12 -13.25
CA SER A 110 -11.49 -21.41 -14.46
C SER A 110 -10.88 -20.00 -14.54
N PRO A 111 -10.34 -19.59 -15.70
CA PRO A 111 -9.73 -18.28 -15.90
C PRO A 111 -10.73 -17.11 -15.86
N PHE A 112 -12.05 -17.36 -15.90
CA PHE A 112 -13.08 -16.32 -15.95
C PHE A 112 -13.74 -16.00 -14.60
N ARG A 113 -13.42 -16.74 -13.54
CA ARG A 113 -13.98 -16.46 -12.20
C ARG A 113 -13.27 -15.29 -11.51
N PRO A 114 -13.96 -14.30 -10.92
CA PRO A 114 -13.30 -13.17 -10.25
C PRO A 114 -12.38 -13.66 -9.11
N ASP A 115 -11.17 -13.09 -9.01
CA ASP A 115 -10.17 -13.40 -7.98
C ASP A 115 -9.67 -12.09 -7.38
N ARG A 116 -9.33 -12.09 -6.09
CA ARG A 116 -8.90 -10.92 -5.31
C ARG A 116 -7.39 -10.95 -5.05
N HIS A 117 -6.60 -11.44 -6.01
CA HIS A 117 -5.16 -11.66 -5.85
C HIS A 117 -4.33 -11.00 -6.95
N HIS A 118 -4.69 -9.76 -7.28
CA HIS A 118 -3.89 -8.88 -8.15
C HIS A 118 -2.65 -8.37 -7.44
N LEU A 119 -1.69 -7.80 -8.21
CA LEU A 119 -0.44 -7.26 -7.68
C LEU A 119 -0.67 -6.29 -6.50
N HIS A 120 -1.71 -5.44 -6.55
CA HIS A 120 -1.97 -4.48 -5.48
C HIS A 120 -2.28 -5.15 -4.13
N HIS A 121 -2.93 -6.31 -4.10
CA HIS A 121 -3.18 -7.05 -2.86
C HIS A 121 -1.89 -7.60 -2.23
N LEU A 122 -0.87 -7.89 -3.05
CA LEU A 122 0.43 -8.32 -2.53
C LEU A 122 1.13 -7.20 -1.74
N PHE A 123 1.06 -5.97 -2.24
CA PHE A 123 1.62 -4.81 -1.54
C PHE A 123 0.81 -4.43 -0.30
N ILE A 124 -0.53 -4.54 -0.35
CA ILE A 124 -1.37 -4.34 0.85
C ILE A 124 -0.95 -5.34 1.94
N ARG A 125 -0.74 -6.62 1.60
CA ARG A 125 -0.23 -7.64 2.55
C ARG A 125 1.18 -7.35 3.09
N ALA A 126 1.98 -6.61 2.33
CA ALA A 126 3.29 -6.16 2.77
C ALA A 126 3.23 -4.91 3.67
N GLY A 127 2.06 -4.28 3.78
CA GLY A 127 1.79 -3.14 4.65
C GLY A 127 1.88 -1.78 3.97
N PHE A 128 1.82 -1.69 2.64
CA PHE A 128 1.83 -0.41 1.92
C PHE A 128 0.45 0.26 1.92
N ARG A 129 0.40 1.61 1.89
CA ARG A 129 -0.84 2.37 1.68
C ARG A 129 -1.30 2.20 0.24
N VAL A 130 -2.61 2.36 -0.02
CA VAL A 130 -3.17 2.25 -1.38
C VAL A 130 -2.52 3.27 -2.33
N GLN A 131 -2.28 4.49 -1.85
CA GLN A 131 -1.64 5.56 -2.62
C GLN A 131 -0.22 5.20 -3.06
N ASP A 132 0.60 4.70 -2.13
CA ASP A 132 1.98 4.28 -2.41
C ASP A 132 2.02 3.20 -3.51
N ILE A 133 1.06 2.28 -3.46
CA ILE A 133 0.90 1.20 -4.45
C ILE A 133 0.54 1.79 -5.82
N VAL A 134 -0.42 2.71 -5.86
CA VAL A 134 -0.84 3.36 -7.11
C VAL A 134 0.33 4.10 -7.76
N TYR A 135 1.12 4.85 -6.98
CA TYR A 135 2.31 5.54 -7.50
C TYR A 135 3.39 4.57 -7.96
N ALA A 136 3.67 3.52 -7.18
CA ALA A 136 4.65 2.51 -7.55
C ALA A 136 4.26 1.77 -8.84
N ILE A 137 2.99 1.37 -8.98
CA ILE A 137 2.48 0.72 -10.19
C ILE A 137 2.55 1.67 -11.39
N ALA A 138 2.16 2.94 -11.22
CA ALA A 138 2.24 3.93 -12.29
C ALA A 138 3.69 4.16 -12.75
N LEU A 139 4.65 4.24 -11.81
CA LEU A 139 6.07 4.39 -12.11
C LEU A 139 6.64 3.16 -12.82
N VAL A 140 6.32 1.95 -12.35
CA VAL A 140 6.70 0.71 -13.04
C VAL A 140 6.11 0.66 -14.44
N HIS A 141 4.84 1.07 -14.61
CA HIS A 141 4.23 1.10 -15.93
C HIS A 141 4.91 2.10 -16.86
N LEU A 142 5.21 3.31 -16.36
CA LEU A 142 5.90 4.36 -17.11
C LEU A 142 7.29 3.89 -17.54
N THR A 143 8.07 3.31 -16.63
CA THR A 143 9.42 2.80 -16.94
C THR A 143 9.40 1.68 -17.98
N LEU A 144 8.49 0.71 -17.87
CA LEU A 144 8.32 -0.32 -18.89
C LEU A 144 7.93 0.27 -20.26
N GLY A 145 7.00 1.22 -20.27
CA GLY A 145 6.62 1.93 -21.49
C GLY A 145 7.79 2.68 -22.13
N LEU A 146 8.57 3.41 -21.33
CA LEU A 146 9.76 4.13 -21.78
C LEU A 146 10.85 3.19 -22.31
N ILE A 147 11.04 2.01 -21.72
CA ILE A 147 11.92 0.97 -22.26
C ILE A 147 11.43 0.52 -23.64
N GLY A 148 10.12 0.32 -23.81
CA GLY A 148 9.49 0.02 -25.09
C GLY A 148 9.78 1.08 -26.17
N ILE A 149 9.63 2.36 -25.81
CA ILE A 149 9.89 3.50 -26.69
C ILE A 149 11.39 3.62 -27.01
N ALA A 150 12.25 3.48 -26.00
CA ALA A 150 13.71 3.53 -26.18
C ALA A 150 14.18 2.43 -27.13
N GLY A 151 13.71 1.19 -26.94
CA GLY A 151 14.01 0.07 -27.83
C GLY A 151 13.54 0.31 -29.26
N LEU A 152 12.37 0.93 -29.45
CA LEU A 152 11.87 1.35 -30.76
C LEU A 152 12.81 2.38 -31.41
N ARG A 153 13.22 3.43 -30.66
CA ARG A 153 14.07 4.51 -31.17
C ARG A 153 15.50 4.08 -31.46
N MET A 154 16.05 3.18 -30.66
CA MET A 154 17.37 2.59 -30.86
C MET A 154 17.38 1.53 -31.98
N GLY A 155 16.22 1.22 -32.57
CA GLY A 155 16.12 0.23 -33.64
C GLY A 155 16.31 -1.21 -33.17
N VAL A 156 16.20 -1.50 -31.87
CA VAL A 156 16.40 -2.84 -31.30
C VAL A 156 15.49 -3.84 -32.00
N PRO A 157 16.03 -5.00 -32.48
CA PRO A 157 15.21 -6.00 -33.15
C PRO A 157 14.04 -6.46 -32.29
N GLY A 158 12.88 -6.65 -32.94
CA GLY A 158 11.63 -7.00 -32.24
C GLY A 158 11.73 -8.28 -31.41
N ILE A 159 12.54 -9.25 -31.84
CA ILE A 159 12.78 -10.49 -31.10
C ILE A 159 13.40 -10.23 -29.72
N TRP A 160 14.40 -9.35 -29.63
CA TRP A 160 15.05 -9.03 -28.36
C TRP A 160 14.11 -8.30 -27.40
N MET A 161 13.30 -7.38 -27.93
CA MET A 161 12.26 -6.70 -27.15
C MET A 161 11.18 -7.66 -26.68
N LEU A 162 10.81 -8.66 -27.49
CA LEU A 162 9.84 -9.67 -27.10
C LEU A 162 10.41 -10.60 -26.03
N THR A 163 11.64 -11.09 -26.21
CA THR A 163 12.33 -11.92 -25.23
C THR A 163 12.49 -11.19 -23.90
N ALA A 164 12.91 -9.92 -23.90
CA ALA A 164 13.00 -9.11 -22.70
C ALA A 164 11.64 -8.95 -22.00
N TYR A 165 10.57 -8.70 -22.76
CA TYR A 165 9.21 -8.62 -22.21
C TYR A 165 8.79 -9.94 -21.55
N LEU A 166 9.05 -11.08 -22.21
CA LEU A 166 8.74 -12.40 -21.68
C LEU A 166 9.53 -12.73 -20.40
N VAL A 167 10.80 -12.30 -20.31
CA VAL A 167 11.61 -12.45 -19.10
C VAL A 167 11.02 -11.62 -17.95
N VAL A 168 10.65 -10.37 -18.20
CA VAL A 168 9.99 -9.51 -17.20
C VAL A 168 8.64 -10.10 -16.78
N PHE A 169 7.85 -10.62 -17.72
CA PHE A 169 6.59 -11.29 -17.45
C PHE A 169 6.75 -12.57 -16.64
N ALA A 170 7.74 -13.41 -16.95
CA ALA A 170 8.05 -14.61 -16.19
C ALA A 170 8.48 -14.26 -14.75
N GLY A 171 9.31 -13.22 -14.59
CA GLY A 171 9.69 -12.67 -13.29
C GLY A 171 8.45 -12.24 -12.49
N TYR A 172 7.59 -11.41 -13.08
CA TYR A 172 6.32 -10.98 -12.50
C TYR A 172 5.40 -12.16 -12.13
N PHE A 173 5.25 -13.14 -13.03
CA PHE A 173 4.43 -14.33 -12.78
C PHE A 173 4.96 -15.14 -11.60
N TYR A 174 6.28 -15.31 -11.49
CA TYR A 174 6.92 -15.94 -10.35
C TYR A 174 6.65 -15.19 -9.03
N LEU A 175 6.64 -13.85 -9.05
CA LEU A 175 6.28 -13.01 -7.88
C LEU A 175 4.88 -13.35 -7.37
N ILE A 176 3.90 -13.43 -8.28
CA ILE A 176 2.50 -13.67 -7.94
C ILE A 176 2.23 -15.10 -7.51
N VAL A 177 2.91 -16.07 -8.11
CA VAL A 177 2.77 -17.48 -7.73
C VAL A 177 3.38 -17.76 -6.36
N ARG A 178 4.45 -17.04 -5.96
CA ARG A 178 5.15 -17.25 -4.69
C ARG A 178 5.12 -16.04 -3.76
N PRO A 179 3.93 -15.56 -3.33
CA PRO A 179 3.82 -14.35 -2.52
C PRO A 179 4.57 -14.46 -1.19
N TRP A 180 4.71 -15.67 -0.63
CA TRP A 180 5.39 -15.90 0.64
C TRP A 180 6.90 -15.58 0.62
N ARG A 181 7.57 -15.64 -0.54
CA ARG A 181 8.98 -15.24 -0.65
C ARG A 181 9.14 -13.73 -0.75
N PHE A 182 8.16 -13.05 -1.35
CA PHE A 182 8.27 -11.63 -1.69
C PHE A 182 7.68 -10.68 -0.65
N VAL A 183 6.60 -11.06 0.04
CA VAL A 183 6.03 -10.24 1.13
C VAL A 183 7.07 -9.87 2.20
N PRO A 184 7.98 -10.77 2.66
CA PRO A 184 9.03 -10.39 3.60
C PRO A 184 10.04 -9.38 3.04
N VAL A 185 10.38 -9.49 1.74
CA VAL A 185 11.29 -8.56 1.06
C VAL A 185 10.64 -7.19 0.93
N LEU A 186 9.39 -7.15 0.47
CA LEU A 186 8.58 -5.93 0.40
C LEU A 186 8.42 -5.27 1.77
N ARG A 187 8.23 -6.05 2.84
CA ARG A 187 8.16 -5.53 4.21
C ARG A 187 9.48 -4.93 4.69
N ARG A 188 10.62 -5.54 4.31
CA ARG A 188 11.95 -4.94 4.58
C ARG A 188 12.12 -3.62 3.82
N ALA A 189 11.75 -3.59 2.54
CA ALA A 189 11.78 -2.38 1.73
C ALA A 189 10.88 -1.28 2.32
N HIS A 190 9.65 -1.63 2.73
CA HIS A 190 8.72 -0.71 3.41
C HIS A 190 9.33 -0.11 4.68
N THR A 191 9.97 -0.94 5.50
CA THR A 191 10.63 -0.49 6.75
C THR A 191 11.87 0.36 6.45
N PHE A 192 12.64 0.00 5.42
CA PHE A 192 13.82 0.74 4.97
C PHE A 192 13.45 2.14 4.43
N LEU A 193 12.36 2.22 3.66
CA LEU A 193 11.83 3.48 3.14
C LEU A 193 11.11 4.32 4.22
N GLY A 194 10.97 3.80 5.45
CA GLY A 194 10.28 4.49 6.54
C GLY A 194 8.79 4.75 6.26
N LEU A 195 8.19 3.95 5.38
CA LEU A 195 6.76 4.05 5.05
C LEU A 195 5.90 3.60 6.23
N THR A 196 4.73 4.20 6.34
CA THR A 196 3.79 3.96 7.45
C THR A 196 2.69 3.01 7.00
N SER A 197 2.50 1.93 7.76
CA SER A 197 1.54 0.89 7.39
C SER A 197 0.10 1.30 7.71
N PRO A 198 -0.89 0.99 6.87
CA PRO A 198 -2.30 1.26 7.15
C PRO A 198 -2.85 0.49 8.36
N ASP A 199 -2.19 -0.58 8.79
CA ASP A 199 -2.53 -1.33 10.01
C ASP A 199 -2.09 -0.62 11.32
N THR A 200 -1.50 0.58 11.21
CA THR A 200 -1.07 1.37 12.37
C THR A 200 -2.29 2.02 13.02
N ARG A 201 -2.60 1.62 14.26
CA ARG A 201 -3.71 2.19 15.04
C ARG A 201 -3.25 3.09 16.17
N GLY A 202 -1.94 3.20 16.41
CA GLY A 202 -1.50 3.92 17.59
C GLY A 202 0.00 4.11 17.76
N VAL A 203 0.37 4.50 18.97
CA VAL A 203 1.76 4.64 19.42
C VAL A 203 2.02 3.69 20.57
N PHE A 204 3.11 2.93 20.44
CA PHE A 204 3.66 2.11 21.49
C PHE A 204 4.84 2.84 22.13
N LEU A 205 4.74 3.09 23.44
CA LEU A 205 5.85 3.57 24.26
C LEU A 205 6.30 2.44 25.18
N GLY A 206 7.52 1.96 25.01
CA GLY A 206 8.03 0.85 25.82
C GLY A 206 9.28 1.21 26.60
N ASN A 207 9.58 0.34 27.57
CA ASN A 207 10.85 0.34 28.30
C ASN A 207 11.04 1.57 29.21
N CYS A 208 9.93 2.02 29.81
CA CYS A 208 9.94 3.11 30.79
C CYS A 208 10.14 2.54 32.20
N GLU A 209 10.87 3.24 33.05
CA GLU A 209 10.95 2.92 34.47
C GLU A 209 9.63 3.25 35.17
N LEU A 210 9.34 2.53 36.26
CA LEU A 210 8.10 2.71 37.03
C LEU A 210 7.95 4.14 37.60
N SER A 211 9.08 4.75 38.00
CA SER A 211 9.18 6.14 38.47
C SER A 211 8.76 7.16 37.41
N SER A 212 8.92 6.83 36.12
CA SER A 212 8.65 7.71 34.99
C SER A 212 7.21 7.60 34.46
N ALA A 213 6.37 6.75 35.07
CA ALA A 213 4.99 6.55 34.62
C ALA A 213 4.10 7.82 34.70
N PRO A 214 4.16 8.65 35.77
CA PRO A 214 3.38 9.88 35.85
C PRO A 214 3.77 10.90 34.77
N ASP A 215 5.07 11.08 34.56
CA ASP A 215 5.65 11.91 33.50
C ASP A 215 5.21 11.48 32.10
N LEU A 216 5.14 10.15 31.88
CA LEU A 216 4.70 9.57 30.62
C LEU A 216 3.23 9.89 30.37
N ILE A 217 2.37 9.66 31.37
CA ILE A 217 0.93 9.91 31.29
C ILE A 217 0.68 11.41 31.05
N ALA A 218 1.32 12.29 31.81
CA ALA A 218 1.18 13.74 31.64
C ALA A 218 1.70 14.21 30.27
N GLY A 219 2.81 13.63 29.80
CA GLY A 219 3.36 13.89 28.47
C GLY A 219 2.37 13.55 27.35
N ILE A 220 1.82 12.34 27.38
CA ILE A 220 0.82 11.89 26.40
C ILE A 220 -0.45 12.72 26.51
N ALA A 221 -0.99 12.91 27.73
CA ALA A 221 -2.21 13.68 27.96
C ALA A 221 -2.11 15.11 27.44
N SER A 222 -0.96 15.78 27.61
CA SER A 222 -0.78 17.15 27.09
C SER A 222 -0.74 17.23 25.56
N GLU A 223 -0.26 16.19 24.87
CA GLU A 223 -0.32 16.12 23.39
C GLU A 223 -1.72 15.74 22.90
N MET A 224 -2.51 15.08 23.74
CA MET A 224 -3.85 14.58 23.43
C MET A 224 -4.98 15.52 23.89
N LYS A 225 -4.66 16.65 24.56
CA LYS A 225 -5.63 17.63 25.11
C LYS A 225 -6.62 18.23 24.10
N SER A 226 -6.38 18.06 22.81
CA SER A 226 -7.23 18.56 21.72
C SER A 226 -7.94 17.44 20.94
N ARG A 227 -7.96 16.20 21.43
CA ARG A 227 -8.47 15.03 20.71
C ARG A 227 -9.41 14.22 21.60
N ASP A 228 -10.64 14.01 21.11
CA ASP A 228 -11.67 13.27 21.86
C ASP A 228 -11.68 11.77 21.54
N ASP A 229 -10.98 11.29 20.51
CA ASP A 229 -11.07 9.88 20.08
C ASP A 229 -9.77 9.10 20.27
N TYR A 230 -9.42 8.80 21.53
CA TYR A 230 -8.27 7.95 21.85
C TYR A 230 -8.46 7.05 23.06
N GLN A 231 -7.70 5.97 23.07
CA GLN A 231 -7.56 5.01 24.16
C GLN A 231 -6.10 4.90 24.57
N LEU A 232 -5.78 5.22 25.82
CA LEU A 232 -4.45 5.05 26.39
C LEU A 232 -4.49 3.97 27.46
N HIS A 233 -3.72 2.91 27.26
CA HIS A 233 -3.53 1.85 28.25
C HIS A 233 -2.07 1.78 28.68
N VAL A 234 -1.82 1.90 29.98
CA VAL A 234 -0.49 1.81 30.59
C VAL A 234 -0.40 0.55 31.43
N TYR A 235 0.57 -0.29 31.12
CA TYR A 235 0.76 -1.59 31.73
C TYR A 235 2.10 -1.67 32.46
N GLN A 236 2.08 -2.37 33.60
CA GLN A 236 3.25 -2.88 34.29
C GLN A 236 3.55 -4.29 33.80
N ALA A 237 4.82 -4.60 33.57
CA ALA A 237 5.27 -5.95 33.30
C ALA A 237 6.65 -6.21 33.94
N GLU A 238 6.96 -7.47 34.19
CA GLU A 238 8.25 -7.92 34.73
C GLU A 238 9.15 -8.47 33.61
N ARG A 239 10.46 -8.20 33.68
CA ARG A 239 11.43 -8.76 32.72
C ARG A 239 11.75 -10.21 33.09
N GLU A 240 11.78 -11.09 32.10
CA GLU A 240 12.17 -12.49 32.30
C GLU A 240 13.62 -12.57 32.84
N GLY A 241 13.80 -13.14 34.04
CA GLY A 241 15.10 -13.28 34.70
C GLY A 241 15.64 -12.05 35.46
N ARG A 242 14.87 -10.96 35.57
CA ARG A 242 15.20 -9.80 36.42
C ARG A 242 13.96 -9.33 37.19
N GLN A 243 14.09 -9.06 38.50
CA GLN A 243 13.00 -8.46 39.30
C GLN A 243 12.63 -7.02 38.87
N ASP A 244 13.33 -6.45 37.87
CA ASP A 244 13.04 -5.13 37.33
C ASP A 244 11.66 -5.10 36.64
N ARG A 245 10.75 -4.36 37.26
CA ARG A 245 9.46 -3.98 36.68
C ARG A 245 9.65 -2.85 35.68
N TYR A 246 9.02 -2.97 34.53
CA TYR A 246 8.99 -1.93 33.51
C TYR A 246 7.56 -1.54 33.16
N VAL A 247 7.41 -0.32 32.68
CA VAL A 247 6.15 0.25 32.22
C VAL A 247 6.18 0.38 30.70
N TYR A 248 5.04 0.08 30.09
CA TYR A 248 4.80 0.39 28.69
C TYR A 248 3.39 0.95 28.51
N ALA A 249 3.22 1.86 27.56
CA ALA A 249 1.94 2.43 27.19
C ALA A 249 1.61 2.10 25.73
N VAL A 250 0.33 1.84 25.51
CA VAL A 250 -0.28 1.68 24.19
C VAL A 250 -1.31 2.79 24.06
N LEU A 251 -1.10 3.66 23.09
CA LEU A 251 -2.03 4.73 22.73
C LEU A 251 -2.69 4.35 21.41
N GLU A 252 -3.96 3.99 21.42
CA GLU A 252 -4.78 3.74 20.24
C GLU A 252 -5.56 5.00 19.87
N VAL A 253 -5.52 5.38 18.59
CA VAL A 253 -6.33 6.46 18.04
C VAL A 253 -7.58 5.80 17.44
N LEU A 254 -8.75 6.14 17.97
CA LEU A 254 -10.04 5.53 17.63
C LEU A 254 -10.69 6.30 16.49
N ASN A 255 -10.05 6.34 15.33
CA ASN A 255 -10.61 7.02 14.16
C ASN A 255 -11.06 5.99 13.11
N GLU A 256 -12.27 6.15 12.57
CA GLU A 256 -12.85 5.24 11.58
C GLU A 256 -12.09 5.28 10.24
N ASP A 257 -11.51 6.44 9.89
CA ASP A 257 -10.75 6.60 8.66
C ASP A 257 -9.28 6.17 8.86
N THR A 258 -8.98 4.94 8.43
CA THR A 258 -7.68 4.27 8.64
C THR A 258 -6.50 5.02 7.99
N GLU A 259 -6.71 5.71 6.85
CA GLU A 259 -5.63 6.44 6.16
C GLU A 259 -5.31 7.79 6.81
N THR A 260 -6.32 8.53 7.30
CA THR A 260 -6.16 9.78 8.07
C THR A 260 -5.44 9.51 9.39
N SER A 261 -5.82 8.41 10.03
CA SER A 261 -5.20 7.90 11.27
C SER A 261 -3.70 7.70 11.11
N VAL A 262 -3.24 7.15 9.98
CA VAL A 262 -1.82 6.80 9.77
C VAL A 262 -0.91 8.04 9.74
N GLU A 263 -1.36 9.11 9.08
CA GLU A 263 -0.60 10.35 8.92
C GLU A 263 -0.56 11.13 10.24
N GLU A 264 -1.68 11.17 10.95
CA GLU A 264 -1.76 11.70 12.31
C GLU A 264 -0.87 10.95 13.29
N ILE A 265 -0.92 9.61 13.26
CA ILE A 265 -0.08 8.76 14.10
C ILE A 265 1.39 8.99 13.77
N LYS A 266 1.76 9.20 12.50
CA LYS A 266 3.14 9.54 12.13
C LYS A 266 3.59 10.85 12.79
N GLY A 267 2.78 11.90 12.69
CA GLY A 267 3.05 13.18 13.35
C GLY A 267 3.15 13.05 14.87
N LEU A 268 2.26 12.26 15.48
CA LEU A 268 2.25 11.98 16.92
C LEU A 268 3.49 11.22 17.37
N VAL A 269 3.92 10.20 16.62
CA VAL A 269 5.17 9.47 16.88
C VAL A 269 6.37 10.40 16.80
N GLU A 270 6.41 11.30 15.82
CA GLU A 270 7.49 12.28 15.64
C GLU A 270 7.57 13.26 16.84
N LYS A 271 6.43 13.81 17.26
CA LYS A 271 6.32 14.70 18.43
C LYS A 271 6.74 13.98 19.71
N LEU A 272 6.24 12.77 19.95
CA LEU A 272 6.59 11.97 21.12
C LEU A 272 8.07 11.58 21.10
N LYS A 273 8.64 11.21 19.95
CA LYS A 273 10.09 10.96 19.82
C LYS A 273 10.92 12.19 20.17
N ARG A 274 10.50 13.39 19.74
CA ARG A 274 11.19 14.65 20.08
C ARG A 274 11.10 14.95 21.58
N ARG A 275 9.92 14.79 22.17
CA ARG A 275 9.67 15.08 23.59
C ARG A 275 10.40 14.14 24.55
N PHE A 276 10.48 12.86 24.20
CA PHE A 276 11.18 11.85 25.00
C PHE A 276 12.66 11.68 24.59
N LYS A 277 13.18 12.54 23.71
CA LYS A 277 14.59 12.53 23.30
C LYS A 277 15.47 12.90 24.51
N GLY A 278 16.34 11.98 24.92
CA GLY A 278 17.26 12.18 26.07
C GLY A 278 16.82 11.53 27.38
N LYS A 279 15.57 11.04 27.50
CA LYS A 279 15.17 10.18 28.64
C LYS A 279 15.67 8.74 28.38
N ALA A 280 16.52 8.23 29.27
CA ALA A 280 17.17 6.93 29.10
C ALA A 280 16.13 5.79 28.94
N GLY A 281 16.27 5.01 27.88
CA GLY A 281 15.55 3.74 27.70
C GLY A 281 14.17 3.82 27.02
N ILE A 282 13.52 4.97 26.89
CA ILE A 282 12.16 5.06 26.31
C ILE A 282 12.20 4.80 24.80
N ARG A 283 11.47 3.76 24.35
CA ARG A 283 11.31 3.42 22.93
C ARG A 283 9.92 3.77 22.44
N VAL A 284 9.83 4.80 21.60
CA VAL A 284 8.60 5.19 20.88
C VAL A 284 8.56 4.49 19.52
N ARG A 285 7.52 3.71 19.28
CA ARG A 285 7.28 2.97 18.02
C ARG A 285 5.81 3.10 17.61
N GLN A 286 5.52 2.85 16.34
CA GLN A 286 4.15 2.69 15.88
C GLN A 286 3.54 1.40 16.45
N PHE A 287 2.29 1.49 16.89
CA PHE A 287 1.50 0.36 17.32
C PHE A 287 0.67 -0.15 16.15
N LEU A 288 0.95 -1.38 15.72
CA LEU A 288 0.29 -2.04 14.61
C LEU A 288 -0.62 -3.14 15.13
N ILE A 289 -1.89 -3.11 14.74
CA ILE A 289 -2.78 -4.26 14.97
C ILE A 289 -2.52 -5.26 13.86
N ARG A 290 -2.21 -6.50 14.22
CA ARG A 290 -1.96 -7.54 13.22
C ARG A 290 -3.28 -8.06 12.68
N ASN A 291 -3.54 -7.79 11.42
CA ASN A 291 -4.66 -8.42 10.72
C ASN A 291 -4.37 -9.92 10.51
N SER A 292 -5.29 -10.78 10.93
CA SER A 292 -5.20 -12.25 10.81
C SER A 292 -5.15 -12.73 9.37
N GLU A 293 -5.70 -11.96 8.43
CA GLU A 293 -5.63 -12.24 6.98
C GLU A 293 -4.23 -11.97 6.39
N ASN A 294 -3.46 -11.05 7.00
CA ASN A 294 -2.18 -10.56 6.47
C ASN A 294 -0.95 -11.12 7.22
N ASP A 295 -1.09 -11.61 8.45
CA ASP A 295 -0.01 -12.23 9.23
C ASP A 295 -0.27 -13.72 9.49
N ARG A 296 0.38 -14.61 8.71
CA ARG A 296 0.34 -16.07 8.90
C ARG A 296 0.87 -16.55 10.27
N ARG A 297 1.54 -15.69 11.06
CA ARG A 297 1.88 -15.99 12.47
C ARG A 297 0.63 -16.04 13.36
N VAL A 298 -0.49 -15.52 12.88
CA VAL A 298 -1.82 -15.58 13.50
C VAL A 298 -2.60 -16.79 12.95
N GLY A 299 -2.48 -17.07 11.65
CA GLY A 299 -3.30 -18.07 10.93
C GLY A 299 -2.92 -19.55 11.02
N SER A 300 -1.98 -19.98 11.88
CA SER A 300 -1.60 -21.42 12.00
C SER A 300 -1.91 -22.08 13.34
N LYS A 301 -2.84 -21.55 14.12
CA LYS A 301 -3.32 -22.26 15.31
C LYS A 301 -4.81 -22.47 15.23
N HIS A 302 -5.20 -23.74 15.25
CA HIS A 302 -6.58 -24.21 15.26
C HIS A 302 -7.44 -23.36 16.18
N ILE A 303 -8.61 -23.00 15.66
CA ILE A 303 -9.72 -22.40 16.37
C ILE A 303 -10.28 -23.50 17.28
N THR A 304 -9.63 -23.70 18.41
CA THR A 304 -10.28 -24.25 19.60
C THR A 304 -10.33 -23.11 20.58
N GLN A 305 -11.51 -22.96 21.20
CA GLN A 305 -11.85 -21.94 22.17
C GLN A 305 -10.68 -21.70 23.14
N ASP A 306 -10.44 -20.43 23.45
CA ASP A 306 -9.37 -19.86 24.28
C ASP A 306 -8.15 -19.27 23.54
N PHE A 307 -8.26 -17.94 23.32
CA PHE A 307 -7.24 -16.93 23.04
C PHE A 307 -6.55 -16.88 21.65
N ARG A 308 -6.43 -15.66 21.09
CA ARG A 308 -5.16 -15.04 20.56
C ARG A 308 -5.39 -13.75 19.74
N SER A 309 -5.54 -12.62 20.41
CA SER A 309 -5.38 -11.27 19.83
C SER A 309 -4.23 -10.46 20.47
N ILE A 310 -3.51 -11.03 21.45
CA ILE A 310 -2.63 -10.26 22.33
C ILE A 310 -1.16 -10.30 21.84
N ASP A 311 -0.55 -9.10 21.88
CA ASP A 311 0.88 -8.81 21.89
C ASP A 311 1.74 -9.99 22.42
N ARG A 312 2.76 -10.40 21.65
CA ARG A 312 3.67 -11.53 21.97
C ARG A 312 4.38 -11.42 23.33
N ARG A 313 4.35 -10.25 23.98
CA ARG A 313 4.84 -10.06 25.36
C ARG A 313 3.84 -10.50 26.44
N SER A 314 2.68 -11.05 26.07
CA SER A 314 1.59 -11.48 26.98
C SER A 314 1.85 -12.76 27.76
N LYS A 315 3.05 -13.35 27.68
CA LYS A 315 3.41 -14.43 28.61
C LYS A 315 3.73 -13.91 30.03
N HIS A 316 3.84 -12.60 30.20
CA HIS A 316 4.15 -11.98 31.49
C HIS A 316 2.87 -11.54 32.22
N HIS A 317 2.85 -11.67 33.54
CA HIS A 317 1.81 -11.09 34.41
C HIS A 317 1.80 -9.56 34.18
N LYS A 318 0.80 -9.08 33.45
CA LYS A 318 0.63 -7.67 33.12
C LYS A 318 -0.42 -7.07 34.04
N LYS A 319 -0.07 -6.03 34.80
CA LYS A 319 -1.03 -5.25 35.59
C LYS A 319 -1.36 -3.97 34.85
N LEU A 320 -2.63 -3.73 34.54
CA LEU A 320 -3.08 -2.43 34.03
C LEU A 320 -2.94 -1.42 35.18
N ILE A 321 -2.11 -0.39 34.98
CA ILE A 321 -1.87 0.64 36.00
C ILE A 321 -2.76 1.87 35.72
N HIS A 322 -2.99 2.17 34.45
CA HIS A 322 -3.75 3.36 34.05
C HIS A 322 -4.46 3.14 32.73
N SER A 323 -5.71 3.60 32.66
CA SER A 323 -6.49 3.66 31.43
C SER A 323 -7.08 5.05 31.31
N ALA A 324 -6.87 5.72 30.17
CA ALA A 324 -7.53 6.98 29.85
C ALA A 324 -8.25 6.84 28.51
N HIS A 325 -9.44 7.43 28.43
CA HIS A 325 -10.25 7.49 27.21
C HIS A 325 -10.55 8.95 26.93
N GLY A 326 -10.41 9.37 25.67
CA GLY A 326 -10.81 10.71 25.23
C GLY A 326 -12.31 10.85 25.02
N ILE A 327 -13.06 9.74 24.96
CA ILE A 327 -14.48 9.74 24.61
C ILE A 327 -15.23 10.47 25.73
N SER A 328 -16.07 11.41 25.35
CA SER A 328 -16.98 12.17 26.22
C SER A 328 -18.06 11.28 26.85
N GLN A 329 -17.70 10.32 27.71
CA GLN A 329 -18.61 9.72 28.70
C GLN A 329 -17.88 9.37 30.02
N PRO A 330 -18.56 9.50 31.17
CA PRO A 330 -17.93 9.57 32.48
C PRO A 330 -17.41 8.22 32.97
N MET A 331 -16.40 8.32 33.84
CA MET A 331 -15.66 7.22 34.45
C MET A 331 -16.53 6.07 34.98
N ALA A 332 -16.06 4.84 34.72
CA ALA A 332 -16.20 3.75 35.67
C ALA A 332 -14.81 3.16 35.93
N VAL A 333 -14.20 3.60 37.04
CA VAL A 333 -13.15 2.83 37.71
C VAL A 333 -13.85 1.62 38.32
N MET A 334 -13.57 0.41 37.85
CA MET A 334 -13.88 -0.79 38.63
C MET A 334 -12.70 -1.11 39.52
N ALA A 335 -13.02 -1.19 40.81
CA ALA A 335 -12.15 -1.50 41.95
C ALA A 335 -11.50 -2.89 41.85
#